data_AF-A0A1G4WZ89-F1
#
_entry.id   AF-A0A1G4WZ89-F1
#
_cell.length_a   1.000
_cell.length_b   1.000
_cell.length_c   1.000
_cell.angle_alpha   90.00
_cell.angle_beta   90.00
_cell.angle_gamma   90.00
#
_symmetry.space_group_name_H-M   'P 1'
#
loop_
_entity.id
_entity.type
_entity.pdbx_description
1 polymer ?
#
loop_
_entity_poly.entity_id
_entity_poly.type
_entity_poly.pdbx_seq_one_letter_code
_entity_poly.pdbx_strand_id
1 'polypeptide(L)' 'MINTEAAAGSVFMPVAGDRVRVSHGILGRPGRVSSISPGHFFIHYDDGARELVDPTRRQIWLLQ' A
#
# COMPACT_ATOMS: atom_id res chain seq x y z
N MET A 1 -19.51 -20.47 11.44
CA MET A 1 -18.67 -20.66 10.24
C MET A 1 -19.10 -19.61 9.25
N ILE A 2 -18.26 -18.62 8.95
CA ILE A 2 -18.61 -17.55 8.02
C ILE A 2 -17.95 -17.89 6.69
N ASN A 3 -18.77 -18.22 5.70
CA ASN A 3 -18.34 -18.47 4.33
C ASN A 3 -17.87 -17.13 3.73
N THR A 4 -16.65 -17.05 3.23
CA THR A 4 -16.18 -15.89 2.46
C THR A 4 -16.09 -16.31 1.00
N GLU A 5 -17.14 -16.01 0.25
CA GLU A 5 -17.23 -16.24 -1.19
C GLU A 5 -16.77 -14.97 -1.91
N ALA A 6 -15.68 -15.13 -2.68
CA ALA A 6 -15.07 -14.26 -3.69
C ALA A 6 -15.67 -12.86 -3.95
N ALA A 7 -14.86 -11.81 -3.74
CA ALA A 7 -15.11 -10.50 -4.33
C ALA A 7 -14.11 -10.22 -5.47
N ALA A 8 -14.61 -10.23 -6.70
CA ALA A 8 -13.94 -9.59 -7.83
C ALA A 8 -13.57 -8.15 -7.45
N GLY A 9 -12.29 -7.80 -7.52
CA GLY A 9 -11.83 -6.41 -7.44
C GLY A 9 -12.04 -5.69 -6.11
N SER A 10 -11.79 -6.33 -4.97
CA SER A 10 -11.60 -5.56 -3.73
C SER A 10 -10.38 -4.64 -3.90
N VAL A 11 -10.64 -3.35 -4.10
CA VAL A 11 -9.63 -2.28 -3.91
C VAL A 11 -9.29 -2.30 -2.42
N PHE A 12 -8.38 -3.20 -2.03
CA PHE A 12 -7.92 -3.28 -0.66
C PHE A 12 -7.09 -2.01 -0.42
N MET A 13 -7.63 -1.10 0.38
CA MET A 13 -6.92 0.12 0.76
C MET A 13 -6.02 -0.21 1.96
N PRO A 14 -4.69 -0.08 1.83
CA PRO A 14 -3.77 -0.28 2.94
C PRO A 14 -4.11 0.62 4.13
N VAL A 15 -3.97 0.10 5.34
CA VAL A 15 -4.13 0.87 6.58
C VAL A 15 -2.78 1.23 7.19
N ALA A 16 -2.77 2.19 8.13
CA ALA A 16 -1.57 2.54 8.87
C ALA A 16 -1.03 1.30 9.60
N GLY A 17 0.26 1.01 9.42
CA GLY A 17 0.92 -0.18 9.91
C GLY A 17 1.08 -1.30 8.88
N ASP A 18 0.35 -1.27 7.76
CA ASP A 18 0.48 -2.31 6.74
C ASP A 18 1.84 -2.26 6.05
N ARG A 19 2.39 -3.45 5.78
CA ARG A 19 3.56 -3.61 4.92
C ARG A 19 3.11 -3.56 3.46
N VAL A 20 3.76 -2.72 2.68
CA VAL A 20 3.41 -2.51 1.27
C VAL A 20 4.64 -2.47 0.39
N ARG A 21 4.45 -2.76 -0.89
CA ARG A 21 5.40 -2.49 -1.97
C ARG A 21 4.79 -1.44 -2.88
N VAL A 22 5.50 -0.34 -3.08
CA VAL A 22 5.08 0.75 -3.97
C VAL A 22 5.77 0.58 -5.32
N SER A 23 5.04 0.74 -6.41
CA SER A 23 5.62 0.80 -7.76
C SER A 23 6.67 1.91 -7.86
N HIS A 24 7.89 1.52 -8.19
CA HIS A 24 9.08 2.37 -8.28
C HIS A 24 10.10 1.69 -9.19
N GLY A 25 10.17 2.11 -10.45
CA GLY A 25 10.87 1.35 -11.48
C GLY A 25 10.30 -0.07 -11.67
N ILE A 26 11.13 -1.01 -12.11
CA ILE A 26 10.73 -2.40 -12.39
C ILE A 26 10.52 -3.20 -11.10
N LEU A 27 11.32 -2.92 -10.06
CA LEU A 27 11.33 -3.71 -8.83
C LEU A 27 10.38 -3.17 -7.77
N GLY A 28 9.93 -1.92 -7.82
CA GLY A 28 9.19 -1.34 -6.69
C GLY A 28 10.02 -1.28 -5.42
N ARG A 29 9.46 -0.65 -4.38
CA ARG A 29 10.16 -0.46 -3.10
C ARG A 29 9.27 -0.87 -1.93
N PRO A 30 9.76 -1.75 -1.03
CA PRO A 30 9.03 -2.15 0.16
C PRO A 30 9.08 -1.07 1.24
N GLY A 31 8.00 -0.96 1.99
CA GLY A 31 7.85 -0.02 3.08
C GLY A 31 6.66 -0.35 3.96
N ARG A 32 6.30 0.61 4.81
CA ARG A 32 5.17 0.54 5.72
C ARG A 32 4.35 1.81 5.63
N VAL A 33 3.02 1.67 5.63
CA VAL A 33 2.13 2.83 5.71
C VAL A 33 2.28 3.45 7.10
N SER A 34 2.77 4.67 7.18
CA SER A 34 2.90 5.40 8.45
C SER A 34 1.63 6.17 8.81
N SER A 35 0.94 6.71 7.80
CA SER A 35 -0.34 7.40 7.98
C SER A 35 -1.12 7.45 6.67
N ILE A 36 -2.41 7.76 6.77
CA ILE A 36 -3.34 7.87 5.65
C ILE A 36 -3.91 9.29 5.66
N SER A 37 -3.96 9.91 4.49
CA SER A 37 -4.65 11.18 4.26
C SER A 37 -5.66 11.00 3.12
N PRO A 38 -6.66 11.87 2.98
CA PRO A 38 -7.62 11.76 1.88
C PRO A 38 -6.92 11.66 0.53
N GLY A 39 -7.08 10.51 -0.13
CA GLY A 39 -6.47 10.22 -1.44
C GLY A 39 -4.96 9.96 -1.44
N HIS A 40 -4.28 9.87 -0.29
CA HIS A 40 -2.84 9.67 -0.25
C HIS A 40 -2.38 8.78 0.92
N PHE A 41 -1.28 8.07 0.71
CA PHE A 41 -0.62 7.25 1.73
C PHE A 41 0.77 7.80 2.05
N PHE A 42 1.07 7.97 3.33
CA PHE A 42 2.44 8.24 3.76
C PHE A 42 3.15 6.90 3.96
N ILE A 43 4.24 6.68 3.22
CA ILE A 43 5.02 5.46 3.27
C ILE A 43 6.39 5.75 3.88
N HIS A 44 6.79 4.94 4.85
CA HIS A 44 8.17 4.83 5.32
C HIS A 44 8.80 3.59 4.68
N TYR A 45 9.76 3.80 3.80
CA TYR A 45 10.49 2.73 3.13
C TYR A 45 11.55 2.13 4.06
N ASP A 46 11.95 0.89 3.78
CA ASP A 46 12.95 0.17 4.59
C ASP A 46 14.35 0.79 4.52
N ASP A 47 14.65 1.57 3.48
CA ASP A 47 15.89 2.34 3.36
C ASP A 47 15.85 3.68 4.12
N GLY A 48 14.78 3.93 4.88
CA GLY A 48 14.59 5.14 5.69
C GLY A 48 13.98 6.32 4.92
N ALA A 49 13.79 6.20 3.61
CA ALA A 49 13.11 7.23 2.82
C ALA A 49 11.63 7.34 3.19
N ARG A 50 11.07 8.53 3.01
CA ARG A 50 9.65 8.82 3.26
C ARG A 50 9.03 9.44 2.03
N GLU A 51 7.83 8.98 1.67
CA GLU A 51 7.14 9.47 0.48
C GLU A 51 5.63 9.54 0.69
N LEU A 52 5.02 10.57 0.10
CA LEU A 52 3.58 10.67 -0.07
C LEU A 52 3.20 10.02 -1.40
N VAL A 53 2.39 8.97 -1.35
CA VAL A 53 2.00 8.17 -2.52
C VAL A 53 0.53 8.40 -2.82
N ASP A 54 0.26 8.84 -4.06
CA ASP A 54 -1.09 8.88 -4.64
C ASP A 54 -1.39 7.51 -5.29
N PRO A 55 -2.36 6.74 -4.76
CA PRO A 55 -2.69 5.40 -5.26
C PRO A 55 -3.35 5.41 -6.65
N THR A 56 -3.78 6.57 -7.15
CA THR A 56 -4.29 6.72 -8.52
C THR A 56 -3.15 6.77 -9.54
N ARG A 57 -1.94 7.16 -9.09
CA ARG A 57 -0.74 7.33 -9.93
C ARG A 57 0.27 6.21 -9.74
N ARG A 58 0.26 5.57 -8.57
CA ARG A 58 1.18 4.49 -8.23
C ARG A 58 0.42 3.29 -7.71
N GLN A 59 0.73 2.14 -8.28
CA GLN A 59 0.26 0.86 -7.76
C GLN A 59 0.95 0.56 -6.43
N ILE A 60 0.16 0.07 -5.48
CA ILE A 60 0.58 -0.35 -4.15
C ILE A 60 0.10 -1.77 -3.96
N TRP A 61 1.01 -2.67 -3.57
CA TRP A 61 0.70 -4.04 -3.23
C TRP A 61 0.90 -4.25 -1.74
N LEU A 62 -0.03 -4.93 -1.09
CA LEU A 62 0.17 -5.38 0.28
C LEU A 62 1.14 -6.55 0.31
N LEU A 63 2.01 -6.53 1.32
CA LEU A 63 2.90 -7.62 1.65
C LEU A 63 2.36 -8.25 2.93
N GLN A 64 1.93 -9.51 2.84
CA GLN A 64 1.47 -10.31 3.98
C GLN A 64 2.66 -10.84 4.80
#